data_AF-A0A9E4FGP9-F1
#
_entry.id   AF-A0A9E4FGP9-F1
#
_cell.length_a   1.000
_cell.length_b   1.000
_cell.length_c   1.000
_cell.angle_alpha   90.00
_cell.angle_beta   90.00
_cell.angle_gamma   90.00
#
_symmetry.space_group_name_H-M   'P 1'
#
loop_
_entity.id
_entity.type
_entity.pdbx_description
1 polymer ?
#
loop_
_entity_poly.entity_id
_entity_poly.type
_entity_poly.pdbx_seq_one_letter_code
_entity_poly.pdbx_strand_id
1 'polypeptide(L)'
;MKIAVCIKQVPVVSRITFDYESKTIVREGVPLEVNSFDMLAVDKAVELGKETGAEVVVFTMAPPQARDALVQCLAMGANRAVHLTDRAMAGSDTLATARCLALALEREDFALIFCGRNSTDAETGQVGPEIAELLHIPYVGNVRRLDYSDDAGNIVAERVTDQGHEVIRSPLPALVSVTEGIMEERFPSRQDMEAARANPAIEEVSAPQLSSDSSVFGATGSPTSVAEIRLIEPRRLGVVIEEPDPQMAARKLMDGLAQRPEKVDSKDAALTGWNRYPGQVENGVWVVAERVGPSLRRATFELLGKARELTGHTRSEVGAILVGSGDEKDVKALAAYGADKVLLMNDPSLGHPTSIASTSTLAQAIASKNPYAVLFPSTANGRDLASRVAARLSL
;
A
#
# COMPACT_ATOMS: atom_id res chain seq x y z
N MET A 1 9.71 19.19 -19.00
CA MET A 1 8.91 18.54 -17.95
C MET A 1 9.78 17.51 -17.22
N LYS A 2 9.49 17.19 -15.96
CA LYS A 2 10.19 16.14 -15.22
C LYS A 2 9.21 15.09 -14.69
N ILE A 3 9.60 13.83 -14.78
CA ILE A 3 8.89 12.67 -14.24
C ILE A 3 9.81 11.99 -13.23
N ALA A 4 9.31 11.74 -12.03
CA ALA A 4 10.04 10.97 -11.03
C ALA A 4 9.54 9.52 -10.99
N VAL A 5 10.44 8.58 -10.67
CA VAL A 5 10.08 7.20 -10.38
C VAL A 5 10.76 6.75 -9.09
N CYS A 6 9.99 6.37 -8.08
CA CYS A 6 10.52 5.77 -6.86
C CYS A 6 10.61 4.26 -7.03
N ILE A 7 11.81 3.71 -6.83
CA ILE A 7 12.07 2.27 -6.92
C ILE A 7 12.64 1.72 -5.61
N LYS A 8 12.45 0.42 -5.40
CA LYS A 8 13.03 -0.34 -4.30
C LYS A 8 13.75 -1.57 -4.84
N GLN A 9 14.95 -1.80 -4.31
CA GLN A 9 15.63 -3.08 -4.47
C GLN A 9 15.10 -4.07 -3.40
N VAL A 10 14.68 -5.25 -3.83
CA VAL A 10 14.07 -6.29 -3.01
C VAL A 10 14.81 -7.62 -3.16
N PRO A 11 14.80 -8.50 -2.15
CA PRO A 11 15.29 -9.86 -2.31
C PRO A 11 14.40 -10.65 -3.28
N VAL A 12 15.03 -11.49 -4.11
CA VAL A 12 14.32 -12.44 -4.96
C VAL A 12 13.63 -13.47 -4.06
N VAL A 13 12.33 -13.30 -3.83
CA VAL A 13 11.55 -14.08 -2.85
C VAL A 13 11.63 -15.59 -3.12
N SER A 14 11.64 -15.99 -4.39
CA SER A 14 11.77 -17.40 -4.82
C SER A 14 13.11 -18.05 -4.50
N ARG A 15 14.13 -17.26 -4.16
CA ARG A 15 15.49 -17.71 -3.82
C ARG A 15 15.83 -17.49 -2.35
N ILE A 16 14.86 -17.09 -1.53
CA ILE A 16 15.04 -17.03 -0.08
C ILE A 16 15.19 -18.46 0.44
N THR A 17 16.31 -18.72 1.10
CA THR A 17 16.57 -19.98 1.79
C THR A 17 16.36 -19.81 3.29
N PHE A 18 15.89 -20.87 3.94
CA PHE A 18 15.63 -20.88 5.37
C PHE A 18 16.64 -21.78 6.05
N ASP A 19 17.20 -21.30 7.15
CA ASP A 19 17.90 -22.15 8.10
C ASP A 19 16.84 -22.78 9.02
N TYR A 20 16.59 -24.07 8.79
CA TYR A 20 15.59 -24.84 9.54
C TYR A 20 16.05 -25.18 10.97
N GLU A 21 17.35 -25.09 11.28
CA GLU A 21 17.87 -25.29 12.65
C GLU A 21 17.66 -24.01 13.47
N SER A 22 18.06 -22.85 12.94
CA SER A 22 17.89 -21.57 13.64
C SER A 22 16.51 -20.94 13.47
N LYS A 23 15.68 -21.48 12.55
CA LYS A 23 14.37 -20.93 12.16
C LYS A 23 14.46 -19.48 11.67
N THR A 24 15.57 -19.16 11.00
CA THR A 24 15.83 -17.81 10.47
C THR A 24 15.97 -17.84 8.94
N ILE A 25 15.81 -16.66 8.34
CA ILE A 25 16.04 -16.47 6.90
C ILE A 25 17.55 -16.36 6.67
N VAL A 26 18.10 -17.19 5.78
CA VAL A 26 19.47 -17.03 5.31
C VAL A 26 19.46 -15.86 4.32
N ARG A 27 19.95 -14.70 4.79
CA ARG A 27 20.02 -13.48 3.97
C ARG A 27 21.28 -13.40 3.12
N GLU A 28 22.30 -14.18 3.45
CA GLU A 28 23.58 -14.20 2.75
C GLU A 28 23.43 -14.94 1.41
N GLY A 29 23.80 -14.29 0.30
CA GLY A 29 23.72 -14.86 -1.03
C GLY A 29 22.33 -14.82 -1.70
N VAL A 30 21.31 -14.23 -1.07
CA VAL A 30 20.02 -13.99 -1.73
C VAL A 30 20.21 -12.85 -2.74
N PRO A 31 20.03 -13.11 -4.05
CA PRO A 31 20.16 -12.07 -5.05
C PRO A 31 19.09 -11.00 -4.85
N LEU A 32 19.46 -9.78 -5.18
CA LEU A 32 18.59 -8.61 -5.11
C LEU A 32 18.19 -8.20 -6.52
N GLU A 33 16.95 -7.74 -6.68
CA GLU A 33 16.40 -7.24 -7.93
C GLU A 33 15.61 -5.95 -7.70
N VAL A 34 15.39 -5.18 -8.76
CA VAL A 34 14.40 -4.10 -8.71
C VAL A 34 13.02 -4.73 -8.58
N ASN A 35 12.22 -4.24 -7.64
CA ASN A 35 10.84 -4.69 -7.45
C ASN A 35 10.07 -4.69 -8.79
N SER A 36 9.37 -5.78 -9.10
CA SER A 36 8.75 -5.97 -10.42
C SER A 36 7.75 -4.87 -10.78
N PHE A 37 6.97 -4.36 -9.81
CA PHE A 37 6.06 -3.23 -10.05
C PHE A 37 6.81 -1.92 -10.35
N ASP A 38 7.97 -1.73 -9.73
CA ASP A 38 8.79 -0.54 -9.94
C ASP A 38 9.46 -0.58 -11.32
N MET A 39 9.79 -1.77 -11.83
CA MET A 39 10.26 -1.95 -13.21
C MET A 39 9.21 -1.52 -14.23
N LEU A 40 7.93 -1.85 -14.00
CA LEU A 40 6.83 -1.38 -14.84
C LEU A 40 6.65 0.15 -14.76
N ALA A 41 6.86 0.73 -13.57
CA ALA A 41 6.82 2.17 -13.36
C ALA A 41 7.93 2.90 -14.13
N VAL A 42 9.16 2.38 -14.07
CA VAL A 42 10.30 2.92 -14.83
C VAL A 42 10.01 2.85 -16.32
N ASP A 43 9.53 1.71 -16.81
CA ASP A 43 9.28 1.53 -18.24
C ASP A 43 8.18 2.48 -18.75
N LYS A 44 7.09 2.64 -18.00
CA LYS A 44 6.02 3.58 -18.35
C LYS A 44 6.50 5.03 -18.33
N ALA A 45 7.31 5.41 -17.34
CA ALA A 45 7.87 6.76 -17.26
C ALA A 45 8.82 7.05 -18.43
N VAL A 46 9.65 6.09 -18.82
CA VAL A 46 10.56 6.20 -19.98
C VAL A 46 9.79 6.29 -21.29
N GLU A 47 8.71 5.52 -21.46
CA GLU A 47 7.82 5.65 -22.62
C GLU A 47 7.27 7.08 -22.72
N LEU A 48 6.66 7.59 -21.64
CA LEU A 48 6.14 8.95 -21.59
C LEU A 48 7.23 10.00 -21.80
N GLY A 49 8.43 9.80 -21.25
CA GLY A 49 9.56 10.70 -21.46
C GLY A 49 10.00 10.77 -22.93
N LYS A 50 9.93 9.66 -23.67
CA LYS A 50 10.20 9.63 -25.12
C LYS A 50 9.12 10.34 -25.93
N GLU A 51 7.85 10.21 -25.52
CA GLU A 51 6.71 10.83 -26.22
C GLU A 51 6.65 12.35 -26.00
N THR A 52 6.99 12.81 -24.80
CA THR A 52 6.83 14.22 -24.37
C THR A 52 8.14 15.01 -24.33
N GLY A 53 9.29 14.33 -24.38
CA GLY A 53 10.59 14.93 -24.11
C GLY A 53 10.83 15.25 -22.64
N ALA A 54 10.03 14.69 -21.72
CA ALA A 54 10.24 14.85 -20.28
C ALA A 54 11.52 14.13 -19.80
N GLU A 55 12.20 14.74 -18.85
CA GLU A 55 13.33 14.13 -18.14
C GLU A 55 12.80 13.13 -17.09
N VAL A 56 13.25 11.88 -17.14
CA VAL A 56 12.91 10.81 -16.20
C VAL A 56 14.02 10.66 -15.17
N VAL A 57 13.67 10.84 -13.90
CA VAL A 57 14.59 10.79 -12.76
C VAL A 57 14.18 9.66 -11.82
N VAL A 58 15.09 8.72 -11.56
CA VAL A 58 14.79 7.54 -10.73
C VAL A 58 15.37 7.72 -9.33
N PHE A 59 14.55 7.49 -8.31
CA PHE A 59 14.91 7.64 -6.90
C PHE A 59 14.92 6.29 -6.20
N THR A 60 15.90 6.06 -5.33
CA THR A 60 15.86 4.95 -4.38
C THR A 60 16.43 5.37 -3.03
N MET A 61 15.82 4.89 -1.94
CA MET A 61 16.36 4.98 -0.59
C MET A 61 16.85 3.61 -0.17
N ALA A 62 18.17 3.39 -0.19
CA ALA A 62 18.71 2.06 0.01
C ALA A 62 20.21 2.09 0.36
N PRO A 63 20.76 0.98 0.92
CA PRO A 63 22.20 0.85 1.14
C PRO A 63 23.02 1.02 -0.14
N PRO A 64 24.36 1.22 -0.04
CA PRO A 64 25.24 1.40 -1.19
C PRO A 64 25.14 0.33 -2.29
N GLN A 65 24.76 -0.90 -1.94
CA GLN A 65 24.60 -2.02 -2.87
C GLN A 65 23.47 -1.83 -3.89
N ALA A 66 22.46 -1.01 -3.56
CA ALA A 66 21.33 -0.72 -4.45
C ALA A 66 21.70 0.18 -5.63
N ARG A 67 22.95 0.64 -5.69
CA ARG A 67 23.49 1.35 -6.86
C ARG A 67 23.30 0.55 -8.16
N ASP A 68 23.40 -0.79 -8.11
CA ASP A 68 23.18 -1.65 -9.28
C ASP A 68 21.74 -1.59 -9.80
N ALA A 69 20.74 -1.41 -8.92
CA ALA A 69 19.35 -1.20 -9.30
C ALA A 69 19.17 0.13 -10.06
N LEU A 70 19.81 1.21 -9.61
CA LEU A 70 19.78 2.49 -10.32
C LEU A 70 20.43 2.40 -11.70
N VAL A 71 21.55 1.70 -11.81
CA VAL A 71 22.21 1.43 -13.10
C VAL A 71 21.29 0.68 -14.05
N GLN A 72 20.53 -0.30 -13.56
CA GLN A 72 19.54 -1.01 -14.38
C GLN A 72 18.47 -0.06 -14.93
N CYS A 73 17.96 0.87 -14.11
CA CYS A 73 16.97 1.84 -14.58
C CYS A 73 17.55 2.86 -15.57
N LEU A 74 18.81 3.26 -15.41
CA LEU A 74 19.53 4.07 -16.41
C LEU A 74 19.65 3.30 -17.73
N ALA A 75 19.99 2.00 -17.68
CA ALA A 75 20.05 1.14 -18.86
C ALA A 75 18.69 0.95 -19.56
N MET A 76 17.58 1.08 -18.82
CA MET A 76 16.23 1.08 -19.40
C MET A 76 15.86 2.40 -20.09
N GLY A 77 16.64 3.47 -19.88
CA GLY A 77 16.45 4.78 -20.52
C GLY A 77 16.05 5.91 -19.58
N ALA A 78 16.12 5.74 -18.26
CA ALA A 78 16.04 6.87 -17.35
C ALA A 78 17.21 7.85 -17.59
N ASN A 79 16.96 9.16 -17.48
CA ASN A 79 17.96 10.18 -17.79
C ASN A 79 19.03 10.29 -16.69
N ARG A 80 18.62 10.23 -15.43
CA ARG A 80 19.52 10.19 -14.27
C ARG A 80 18.84 9.53 -13.08
N ALA A 81 19.61 9.32 -12.02
CA ALA A 81 19.15 8.72 -10.79
C ALA A 81 19.64 9.46 -9.55
N VAL A 82 18.88 9.35 -8.47
CA VAL A 82 19.15 9.91 -7.14
C VAL A 82 19.14 8.78 -6.12
N HIS A 83 20.27 8.59 -5.45
CA HIS A 83 20.47 7.57 -4.42
C HIS A 83 20.45 8.22 -3.05
N LEU A 84 19.36 8.00 -2.29
CA LEU A 84 19.29 8.39 -0.90
C LEU A 84 19.98 7.30 -0.07
N THR A 85 21.18 7.60 0.42
CA THR A 85 22.04 6.62 1.11
C THR A 85 22.71 7.26 2.32
N ASP A 86 22.25 6.85 3.50
CA ASP A 86 22.83 7.26 4.78
C ASP A 86 22.47 6.22 5.85
N ARG A 87 23.37 5.98 6.81
CA ARG A 87 23.09 5.12 7.96
C ARG A 87 21.95 5.66 8.82
N ALA A 88 21.75 6.98 8.86
CA ALA A 88 20.65 7.62 9.58
C ALA A 88 19.27 7.20 9.05
N MET A 89 19.17 6.75 7.79
CA MET A 89 17.91 6.29 7.19
C MET A 89 17.63 4.80 7.45
N ALA A 90 18.55 4.07 8.09
CA ALA A 90 18.40 2.63 8.32
C ALA A 90 17.29 2.33 9.33
N GLY A 91 16.59 1.22 9.10
CA GLY A 91 15.48 0.79 9.97
C GLY A 91 14.21 1.62 9.84
N SER A 92 14.09 2.43 8.77
CA SER A 92 12.87 3.18 8.46
C SER A 92 11.68 2.23 8.21
N ASP A 93 10.54 2.55 8.80
CA ASP A 93 9.24 2.05 8.37
C ASP A 93 8.74 2.78 7.12
N THR A 94 7.46 2.58 6.76
CA THR A 94 6.89 3.19 5.55
C THR A 94 6.88 4.70 5.64
N LEU A 95 6.45 5.28 6.76
CA LEU A 95 6.33 6.72 6.92
C LEU A 95 7.70 7.41 6.93
N ALA A 96 8.68 6.86 7.64
CA ALA A 96 10.05 7.39 7.61
C ALA A 96 10.66 7.29 6.20
N THR A 97 10.41 6.19 5.47
CA THR A 97 10.82 6.02 4.07
C THR A 97 10.16 7.06 3.16
N ALA A 98 8.85 7.25 3.29
CA ALA A 98 8.07 8.19 2.51
C ALA A 98 8.52 9.64 2.76
N ARG A 99 8.84 10.01 4.00
CA ARG A 99 9.43 11.32 4.34
C ARG A 99 10.76 11.56 3.64
N CYS A 100 11.67 10.58 3.64
CA CYS A 100 12.95 10.72 2.93
C CYS A 100 12.75 10.96 1.44
N LEU A 101 11.88 10.16 0.81
CA LEU A 101 11.58 10.27 -0.61
C LEU A 101 10.86 11.59 -0.94
N ALA A 102 9.88 12.01 -0.13
CA ALA A 102 9.19 13.28 -0.29
C ALA A 102 10.17 14.47 -0.23
N LEU A 103 11.03 14.53 0.80
CA LEU A 103 12.05 15.58 0.92
C LEU A 103 13.00 15.62 -0.29
N ALA A 104 13.34 14.46 -0.86
CA ALA A 104 14.15 14.40 -2.06
C ALA A 104 13.41 14.88 -3.31
N LEU A 105 12.13 14.52 -3.43
CA LEU A 105 11.27 14.91 -4.54
C LEU A 105 10.95 16.42 -4.52
N GLU A 106 10.82 17.04 -3.35
CA GLU A 106 10.58 18.49 -3.19
C GLU A 106 11.73 19.37 -3.70
N ARG A 107 12.92 18.80 -3.92
CA ARG A 107 14.09 19.54 -4.42
C ARG A 107 13.91 19.99 -5.87
N GLU A 108 12.95 19.42 -6.59
CA GLU A 108 12.70 19.70 -8.00
C GLU A 108 11.20 19.64 -8.35
N ASP A 109 10.79 20.35 -9.39
CA ASP A 109 9.40 20.35 -9.85
C ASP A 109 9.09 19.14 -10.76
N PHE A 110 8.48 18.10 -10.17
CA PHE A 110 7.99 16.93 -10.91
C PHE A 110 6.50 17.07 -11.25
N ALA A 111 6.16 16.91 -12.54
CA ALA A 111 4.77 16.94 -12.99
C ALA A 111 4.04 15.63 -12.66
N LEU A 112 4.75 14.50 -12.73
CA LEU A 112 4.18 13.18 -12.49
C LEU A 112 5.20 12.31 -11.76
N ILE A 113 4.74 11.58 -10.76
CA ILE A 113 5.56 10.70 -9.93
C ILE A 113 5.01 9.29 -10.05
N PHE A 114 5.87 8.33 -10.31
CA PHE A 114 5.52 6.91 -10.38
C PHE A 114 6.12 6.13 -9.23
N CYS A 115 5.42 5.10 -8.78
CA CYS A 115 5.98 4.00 -7.99
C CYS A 115 5.29 2.69 -8.36
N GLY A 116 5.83 1.55 -7.93
CA GLY A 116 5.08 0.31 -7.97
C GLY A 116 3.96 0.28 -6.93
N ARG A 117 2.97 -0.59 -7.14
CA ARG A 117 1.84 -0.81 -6.21
C ARG A 117 2.29 -1.10 -4.78
N ASN A 118 3.23 -2.04 -4.64
CA ASN A 118 3.82 -2.46 -3.37
C ASN A 118 5.17 -3.09 -3.67
N SER A 119 6.01 -3.25 -2.65
CA SER A 119 7.20 -4.10 -2.74
C SER A 119 6.85 -5.56 -2.45
N THR A 120 7.55 -6.51 -3.05
CA THR A 120 7.30 -7.96 -2.87
C THR A 120 7.82 -8.53 -1.55
N ASP A 121 8.64 -7.78 -0.82
CA ASP A 121 9.21 -8.20 0.46
C ASP A 121 8.29 -7.90 1.66
N ALA A 122 7.77 -6.68 1.73
CA ALA A 122 6.96 -6.18 2.84
C ALA A 122 5.47 -6.05 2.50
N GLU A 123 5.13 -5.95 1.21
CA GLU A 123 3.75 -5.92 0.68
C GLU A 123 2.81 -4.85 1.27
N THR A 124 3.35 -3.81 1.92
CA THR A 124 2.53 -2.80 2.61
C THR A 124 1.69 -1.97 1.63
N GLY A 125 2.29 -1.55 0.50
CA GLY A 125 1.68 -0.64 -0.47
C GLY A 125 1.43 0.78 0.06
N GLN A 126 2.16 1.19 1.11
CA GLN A 126 1.88 2.42 1.86
C GLN A 126 2.76 3.61 1.46
N VAL A 127 3.98 3.35 0.99
CA VAL A 127 4.98 4.40 0.72
C VAL A 127 4.49 5.38 -0.37
N GLY A 128 3.93 4.88 -1.47
CA GLY A 128 3.37 5.72 -2.55
C GLY A 128 2.31 6.72 -2.06
N PRO A 129 1.22 6.26 -1.42
CA PRO A 129 0.21 7.17 -0.88
C PRO A 129 0.77 8.11 0.19
N GLU A 130 1.66 7.65 1.08
CA GLU A 130 2.30 8.50 2.09
C GLU A 130 3.14 9.62 1.44
N ILE A 131 3.93 9.33 0.39
CA ILE A 131 4.67 10.35 -0.36
C ILE A 131 3.71 11.40 -0.93
N ALA A 132 2.63 10.96 -1.58
CA ALA A 132 1.68 11.87 -2.19
C ALA A 132 1.02 12.81 -1.16
N GLU A 133 0.71 12.28 0.03
CA GLU A 133 0.16 13.05 1.13
C GLU A 133 1.14 14.09 1.67
N LEU A 134 2.40 13.70 1.85
CA LEU A 134 3.48 14.58 2.33
C LEU A 134 3.79 15.69 1.33
N LEU A 135 3.73 15.40 0.03
CA LEU A 135 3.88 16.39 -1.06
C LEU A 135 2.60 17.21 -1.30
N HIS A 136 1.49 16.89 -0.63
CA HIS A 136 0.18 17.50 -0.82
C HIS A 136 -0.36 17.43 -2.27
N ILE A 137 -0.10 16.31 -2.96
CA ILE A 137 -0.56 16.05 -4.32
C ILE A 137 -1.56 14.89 -4.39
N PRO A 138 -2.43 14.83 -5.41
CA PRO A 138 -3.29 13.68 -5.66
C PRO A 138 -2.52 12.36 -5.80
N TYR A 139 -3.12 11.29 -5.30
CA TYR A 139 -2.66 9.91 -5.48
C TYR A 139 -3.69 9.09 -6.26
N VAL A 140 -3.23 8.33 -7.26
CA VAL A 140 -4.04 7.31 -7.93
C VAL A 140 -3.31 5.97 -7.87
N GLY A 141 -3.81 5.07 -7.00
CA GLY A 141 -3.19 3.76 -6.83
C GLY A 141 -3.64 2.70 -7.84
N ASN A 142 -2.81 1.66 -8.03
CA ASN A 142 -3.11 0.46 -8.84
C ASN A 142 -3.43 0.72 -10.32
N VAL A 143 -2.76 1.70 -10.93
CA VAL A 143 -2.99 2.09 -12.32
C VAL A 143 -2.51 0.98 -13.27
N ARG A 144 -3.42 0.55 -14.16
CA ARG A 144 -3.14 -0.43 -15.22
C ARG A 144 -3.21 0.18 -16.62
N ARG A 145 -3.71 1.41 -16.77
CA ARG A 145 -3.71 2.19 -18.01
C ARG A 145 -3.65 3.66 -17.66
N LEU A 146 -2.81 4.42 -18.33
CA LEU A 146 -2.64 5.85 -18.07
C LEU A 146 -2.63 6.60 -19.41
N ASP A 147 -3.63 7.46 -19.57
CA ASP A 147 -3.69 8.43 -20.66
C ASP A 147 -3.18 9.77 -20.13
N TYR A 148 -2.18 10.32 -20.81
CA TYR A 148 -1.48 11.53 -20.43
C TYR A 148 -1.42 12.49 -21.62
N SER A 149 -1.58 13.80 -21.35
CA SER A 149 -1.41 14.86 -22.34
C SER A 149 -0.87 16.11 -21.66
N ASP A 150 0.27 16.63 -22.14
CA ASP A 150 0.93 17.83 -21.60
C ASP A 150 -0.03 19.01 -21.45
N ASP A 151 -0.84 19.28 -22.49
CA ASP A 151 -1.72 20.44 -22.55
C ASP A 151 -2.98 20.33 -21.67
N ALA A 152 -3.29 19.14 -21.17
CA ALA A 152 -4.55 18.90 -20.46
C ALA A 152 -4.48 19.34 -18.99
N GLY A 153 -3.29 19.42 -18.38
CA GLY A 153 -3.13 19.67 -16.95
C GLY A 153 -3.72 18.58 -16.03
N ASN A 154 -4.06 17.42 -16.60
CA ASN A 154 -4.63 16.27 -15.89
C ASN A 154 -4.21 14.95 -16.53
N ILE A 155 -4.25 13.89 -15.73
CA ILE A 155 -4.16 12.50 -16.17
C ILE A 155 -5.55 11.85 -16.16
N VAL A 156 -5.73 10.85 -17.02
CA VAL A 156 -6.86 9.91 -16.94
C VAL A 156 -6.28 8.51 -16.74
N ALA A 157 -6.55 7.91 -15.59
CA ALA A 157 -6.00 6.63 -15.19
C ALA A 157 -7.11 5.60 -15.00
N GLU A 158 -6.94 4.42 -15.59
CA GLU A 158 -7.73 3.24 -15.25
C GLU A 158 -7.00 2.46 -14.17
N ARG A 159 -7.63 2.33 -12.99
CA ARG A 159 -7.06 1.60 -11.86
C ARG A 159 -7.80 0.32 -11.52
N VAL A 160 -7.08 -0.63 -10.95
CA VAL A 160 -7.63 -1.89 -10.42
C VAL A 160 -8.07 -1.73 -8.98
N THR A 161 -9.27 -2.22 -8.70
CA THR A 161 -9.83 -2.37 -7.35
C THR A 161 -10.21 -3.84 -7.13
N ASP A 162 -10.58 -4.21 -5.91
CA ASP A 162 -11.02 -5.58 -5.61
C ASP A 162 -12.33 -5.98 -6.34
N GLN A 163 -13.00 -5.06 -7.04
CA GLN A 163 -14.31 -5.27 -7.65
C GLN A 163 -14.32 -5.06 -9.18
N GLY A 164 -13.15 -4.82 -9.76
CA GLY A 164 -13.02 -4.45 -11.17
C GLY A 164 -12.21 -3.18 -11.30
N HIS A 165 -12.53 -2.35 -12.30
CA HIS A 165 -11.72 -1.17 -12.60
C HIS A 165 -12.53 0.13 -12.46
N GLU A 166 -11.81 1.21 -12.21
CA GLU A 166 -12.35 2.57 -12.16
C GLU A 166 -11.51 3.48 -13.06
N VAL A 167 -12.16 4.39 -13.77
CA VAL A 167 -11.48 5.45 -14.54
C VAL A 167 -11.52 6.74 -13.73
N ILE A 168 -10.34 7.24 -13.36
CA ILE A 168 -10.15 8.42 -12.53
C ILE A 168 -9.45 9.51 -13.33
N ARG A 169 -10.00 10.72 -13.27
CA ARG A 169 -9.31 11.94 -13.72
C ARG A 169 -8.66 12.61 -12.51
N SER A 170 -7.38 12.95 -12.61
CA SER A 170 -6.63 13.64 -11.56
C SER A 170 -5.87 14.84 -12.12
N PRO A 171 -5.87 16.01 -11.45
CA PRO A 171 -5.02 17.12 -11.86
C PRO A 171 -3.54 16.80 -11.64
N LEU A 172 -2.67 17.53 -12.35
CA LEU A 172 -1.22 17.52 -12.14
C LEU A 172 -0.79 18.66 -11.19
N PRO A 173 0.29 18.51 -10.41
CA PRO A 173 1.11 17.30 -10.29
C PRO A 173 0.36 16.16 -9.59
N ALA A 174 0.74 14.90 -9.86
CA ALA A 174 0.13 13.73 -9.24
C ALA A 174 1.15 12.61 -9.01
N LEU A 175 0.86 11.72 -8.06
CA LEU A 175 1.56 10.46 -7.88
C LEU A 175 0.67 9.30 -8.30
N VAL A 176 1.20 8.38 -9.10
CA VAL A 176 0.52 7.16 -9.51
C VAL A 176 1.31 5.94 -9.07
N SER A 177 0.65 4.97 -8.45
CA SER A 177 1.23 3.64 -8.30
C SER A 177 0.73 2.72 -9.39
N VAL A 178 1.62 1.92 -9.98
CA VAL A 178 1.28 1.07 -11.12
C VAL A 178 1.22 -0.41 -10.75
N THR A 179 0.41 -1.16 -11.48
CA THR A 179 0.22 -2.60 -11.34
C THR A 179 0.39 -3.28 -12.70
N GLU A 180 0.26 -4.61 -12.74
CA GLU A 180 0.29 -5.40 -13.96
C GLU A 180 -0.69 -4.86 -15.03
N GLY A 181 -0.28 -4.90 -16.29
CA GLY A 181 -1.06 -4.43 -17.43
C GLY A 181 -0.76 -3.00 -17.86
N ILE A 182 -0.03 -2.21 -17.06
CA ILE A 182 0.43 -0.87 -17.48
C ILE A 182 1.45 -0.94 -18.62
N MET A 183 2.35 -1.92 -18.56
CA MET A 183 3.43 -2.22 -19.50
C MET A 183 3.70 -3.72 -19.46
N GLU A 184 4.36 -4.24 -20.50
CA GLU A 184 4.97 -5.56 -20.46
C GLU A 184 6.33 -5.48 -19.75
N GLU A 185 6.68 -6.50 -18.97
CA GLU A 185 7.97 -6.53 -18.29
C GLU A 185 9.12 -6.61 -19.30
N ARG A 186 10.09 -5.71 -19.18
CA ARG A 186 11.27 -5.63 -20.05
C ARG A 186 12.54 -5.50 -19.23
N PHE A 187 13.62 -6.07 -19.76
CA PHE A 187 14.95 -6.00 -19.17
C PHE A 187 15.92 -5.36 -20.17
N PRO A 188 16.86 -4.54 -19.68
CA PRO A 188 17.88 -3.94 -20.54
C PRO A 188 18.78 -5.02 -21.14
N SER A 189 19.32 -4.77 -22.34
CA SER A 189 20.30 -5.66 -22.93
C SER A 189 21.63 -5.58 -22.17
N ARG A 190 22.50 -6.57 -22.38
CA ARG A 190 23.86 -6.53 -21.82
C ARG A 190 24.64 -5.28 -22.27
N GLN A 191 24.43 -4.84 -23.51
CA GLN A 191 25.10 -3.66 -24.05
C GLN A 191 24.61 -2.39 -23.35
N ASP A 192 23.30 -2.26 -23.10
CA ASP A 192 22.74 -1.12 -22.37
C ASP A 192 23.26 -1.07 -20.93
N MET A 193 23.36 -2.22 -20.28
CA MET A 193 23.93 -2.34 -18.93
C MET A 193 25.40 -1.92 -18.88
N GLU A 194 26.20 -2.35 -19.85
CA GLU A 194 27.62 -1.97 -19.95
C GLU A 194 27.78 -0.46 -20.19
N ALA A 195 26.94 0.12 -21.07
CA ALA A 195 26.92 1.55 -21.34
C ALA A 195 26.52 2.38 -20.10
N ALA A 196 25.46 1.98 -19.40
CA ALA A 196 25.00 2.65 -18.18
C ALA A 196 26.02 2.55 -17.03
N ARG A 197 26.76 1.44 -16.93
CA ARG A 197 27.83 1.25 -15.93
C ARG A 197 29.07 2.10 -16.17
N ALA A 198 29.37 2.43 -17.44
CA ALA A 198 30.59 3.14 -17.78
C ALA A 198 30.61 4.59 -17.27
N ASN A 199 29.48 5.29 -17.34
CA ASN A 199 29.33 6.65 -16.80
C ASN A 199 27.91 6.91 -16.26
N PRO A 200 27.56 6.31 -15.11
CA PRO A 200 26.22 6.41 -14.53
C PRO A 200 25.96 7.80 -13.96
N ALA A 201 24.91 8.46 -14.46
CA ALA A 201 24.41 9.72 -13.91
C ALA A 201 23.63 9.48 -12.60
N ILE A 202 24.36 9.20 -11.51
CA ILE A 202 23.80 8.95 -10.18
C ILE A 202 24.29 10.04 -9.21
N GLU A 203 23.35 10.77 -8.62
CA GLU A 203 23.59 11.68 -7.51
C GLU A 203 23.38 10.95 -6.18
N GLU A 204 24.36 10.99 -5.28
CA GLU A 204 24.20 10.49 -3.91
C GLU A 204 23.77 11.62 -2.96
N VAL A 205 22.78 11.35 -2.12
CA VAL A 205 22.19 12.31 -1.20
C VAL A 205 22.13 11.71 0.19
N SER A 206 22.76 12.37 1.15
CA SER A 206 22.79 11.98 2.55
C SER A 206 21.65 12.63 3.36
N ALA A 207 21.40 12.13 4.57
CA ALA A 207 20.30 12.61 5.41
C ALA A 207 20.42 14.11 5.77
N PRO A 208 21.61 14.65 6.12
CA PRO A 208 21.78 16.09 6.40
C PRO A 208 21.51 17.01 5.20
N GLN A 209 21.56 16.48 3.97
CA GLN A 209 21.20 17.24 2.76
C GLN A 209 19.69 17.32 2.55
N LEU A 210 18.90 16.42 3.16
CA LEU A 210 17.44 16.40 3.08
C LEU A 210 16.78 17.21 4.21
N SER A 211 17.28 17.07 5.45
CA SER A 211 16.77 17.82 6.59
C SER A 211 17.83 17.96 7.68
N SER A 212 17.79 19.09 8.40
CA SER A 212 18.58 19.29 9.62
C SER A 212 18.01 18.57 10.84
N ASP A 213 16.74 18.16 10.80
CA ASP A 213 16.10 17.41 11.86
C ASP A 213 16.34 15.91 11.66
N SER A 214 17.24 15.33 12.47
CA SER A 214 17.55 13.90 12.38
C SER A 214 16.41 12.99 12.86
N SER A 215 15.44 13.53 13.61
CA SER A 215 14.35 12.73 14.20
C SER A 215 13.34 12.23 13.17
N VAL A 216 13.37 12.74 11.94
CA VAL A 216 12.47 12.32 10.86
C VAL A 216 12.96 11.09 10.09
N PHE A 217 14.17 10.61 10.37
CA PHE A 217 14.84 9.55 9.63
C PHE A 217 14.95 8.24 10.41
N GLY A 218 15.03 7.12 9.68
CA GLY A 218 15.37 5.82 10.23
C GLY A 218 14.39 5.33 11.28
N ALA A 219 14.87 4.42 12.12
CA ALA A 219 14.08 3.89 13.24
C ALA A 219 13.57 4.97 14.20
N THR A 220 14.28 6.09 14.36
CA THR A 220 13.86 7.21 15.21
C THR A 220 12.62 7.91 14.65
N GLY A 221 12.56 8.11 13.34
CA GLY A 221 11.42 8.72 12.65
C GLY A 221 10.28 7.75 12.35
N SER A 222 10.43 6.47 12.70
CA SER A 222 9.47 5.41 12.42
C SER A 222 8.47 5.28 13.57
N PRO A 223 7.17 5.55 13.35
CA PRO A 223 6.15 5.27 14.36
C PRO A 223 5.97 3.76 14.61
N THR A 224 6.32 2.91 13.65
CA THR A 224 6.19 1.45 13.77
C THR A 224 7.53 0.75 13.91
N SER A 225 7.52 -0.43 14.54
CA SER A 225 8.67 -1.31 14.63
C SER A 225 8.25 -2.77 14.52
N VAL A 226 9.08 -3.59 13.88
CA VAL A 226 8.82 -5.03 13.73
C VAL A 226 9.20 -5.73 15.02
N ALA A 227 8.19 -6.12 15.82
CA ALA A 227 8.41 -6.82 17.08
C ALA A 227 8.92 -8.25 16.88
N GLU A 228 8.41 -8.96 15.87
CA GLU A 228 8.75 -10.36 15.62
C GLU A 228 8.53 -10.75 14.16
N ILE A 229 9.36 -11.68 13.66
CA ILE A 229 9.17 -12.34 12.37
C ILE A 229 9.01 -13.84 12.65
N ARG A 230 7.90 -14.44 12.18
CA ARG A 230 7.63 -15.88 12.32
C ARG A 230 7.43 -16.51 10.95
N LEU A 231 8.00 -17.69 10.75
CA LEU A 231 7.69 -18.53 9.60
C LEU A 231 6.36 -19.26 9.84
N ILE A 232 5.40 -19.03 8.96
CA ILE A 232 4.12 -19.77 8.97
C ILE A 232 4.20 -20.86 7.90
N GLU A 233 4.42 -22.10 8.34
CA GLU A 233 4.37 -23.27 7.45
C GLU A 233 2.90 -23.64 7.16
N PRO A 234 2.43 -23.54 5.92
CA PRO A 234 1.05 -23.90 5.59
C PRO A 234 0.85 -25.41 5.77
N ARG A 235 0.02 -25.81 6.73
CA ARG A 235 -0.43 -27.21 6.84
C ARG A 235 -1.46 -27.50 5.77
N ARG A 236 -1.02 -28.09 4.65
CA ARG A 236 -1.92 -28.61 3.63
C ARG A 236 -2.26 -30.06 3.96
N LEU A 237 -3.55 -30.39 4.00
CA LEU A 237 -4.01 -31.76 4.26
C LEU A 237 -3.64 -32.74 3.14
N GLY A 238 -3.31 -32.24 1.93
CA GLY A 238 -2.89 -33.08 0.81
C GLY A 238 -3.93 -34.10 0.34
N VAL A 239 -5.22 -33.86 0.60
CA VAL A 239 -6.29 -34.81 0.25
C VAL A 239 -6.41 -34.93 -1.26
N VAL A 240 -6.08 -36.11 -1.79
CA VAL A 240 -6.32 -36.50 -3.18
C VAL A 240 -7.68 -37.21 -3.24
N ILE A 241 -8.54 -36.77 -4.16
CA ILE A 241 -9.83 -37.43 -4.41
C ILE A 241 -9.61 -38.43 -5.55
N GLU A 242 -9.41 -39.69 -5.17
CA GLU A 242 -9.29 -40.79 -6.14
C GLU A 242 -10.70 -41.29 -6.48
N GLU A 243 -11.27 -40.74 -7.55
CA GLU A 243 -12.52 -41.27 -8.13
C GLU A 243 -12.44 -41.44 -9.66
N PRO A 244 -12.70 -42.65 -10.20
CA PRO A 244 -12.67 -42.88 -11.65
C PRO A 244 -13.75 -42.13 -12.43
N ASP A 245 -14.91 -41.87 -11.82
CA ASP A 245 -15.97 -41.08 -12.44
C ASP A 245 -15.80 -39.59 -12.10
N PRO A 246 -15.60 -38.71 -13.11
CA PRO A 246 -15.47 -37.27 -12.90
C PRO A 246 -16.65 -36.63 -12.16
N GLN A 247 -17.88 -37.13 -12.35
CA GLN A 247 -19.04 -36.57 -11.67
C GLN A 247 -19.04 -36.90 -10.18
N MET A 248 -18.72 -38.14 -9.80
CA MET A 248 -18.54 -38.53 -8.41
C MET A 248 -17.36 -37.79 -7.76
N ALA A 249 -16.24 -37.62 -8.48
CA ALA A 249 -15.10 -36.83 -8.01
C ALA A 249 -15.51 -35.38 -7.68
N ALA A 250 -16.25 -34.73 -8.59
CA ALA A 250 -16.73 -33.37 -8.39
C ALA A 250 -17.69 -33.25 -7.19
N ARG A 251 -18.61 -34.21 -7.01
CA ARG A 251 -19.53 -34.24 -5.85
C ARG A 251 -18.75 -34.39 -4.54
N LYS A 252 -17.83 -35.36 -4.46
CA LYS A 252 -16.98 -35.55 -3.27
C LYS A 252 -16.13 -34.32 -2.95
N LEU A 253 -15.65 -33.61 -3.98
CA LEU A 253 -14.94 -32.35 -3.79
C LEU A 253 -15.86 -31.28 -3.17
N MET A 254 -17.05 -31.11 -3.71
CA MET A 254 -18.01 -30.13 -3.21
C MET A 254 -18.46 -30.42 -1.78
N ASP A 255 -18.80 -31.68 -1.48
CA ASP A 255 -19.17 -32.11 -0.13
C ASP A 255 -18.02 -31.89 0.86
N GLY A 256 -16.79 -32.24 0.45
CA GLY A 256 -15.59 -32.03 1.24
C GLY A 256 -15.27 -30.55 1.47
N LEU A 257 -15.54 -29.67 0.49
CA LEU A 257 -15.38 -28.22 0.65
C LEU A 257 -16.48 -27.62 1.56
N ALA A 258 -17.72 -28.08 1.44
CA ALA A 258 -18.83 -27.60 2.27
C ALA A 258 -18.64 -27.93 3.76
N GLN A 259 -18.07 -29.10 4.07
CA GLN A 259 -17.79 -29.54 5.45
C GLN A 259 -16.48 -28.99 6.04
N ARG A 260 -15.68 -28.26 5.25
CA ARG A 260 -14.36 -27.74 5.69
C ARG A 260 -14.44 -26.48 6.56
N PRO A 261 -15.27 -25.46 6.26
CA PRO A 261 -15.47 -24.30 7.14
C PRO A 261 -15.82 -24.74 8.56
N GLU A 262 -16.72 -25.72 8.72
CA GLU A 262 -17.13 -26.26 10.03
C GLU A 262 -15.98 -26.83 10.87
N LYS A 263 -14.87 -27.26 10.24
CA LYS A 263 -13.68 -27.81 10.93
C LYS A 263 -12.57 -26.79 11.16
N VAL A 264 -12.54 -25.69 10.42
CA VAL A 264 -11.60 -24.58 10.65
C VAL A 264 -12.14 -23.67 11.75
N ASP A 265 -13.46 -23.48 11.78
CA ASP A 265 -14.21 -22.77 12.81
C ASP A 265 -14.50 -23.64 14.05
N SER A 266 -13.97 -24.87 14.17
CA SER A 266 -14.24 -25.71 15.35
C SER A 266 -13.45 -25.33 16.62
N LYS A 267 -12.83 -24.13 16.61
CA LYS A 267 -12.46 -23.38 17.83
C LYS A 267 -13.33 -22.14 18.02
N ASP A 268 -14.51 -22.10 17.40
CA ASP A 268 -15.59 -21.20 17.78
C ASP A 268 -16.05 -21.56 19.18
N ALA A 269 -15.39 -20.95 20.16
CA ALA A 269 -16.16 -20.41 21.26
C ALA A 269 -17.29 -19.62 20.60
N ALA A 270 -18.53 -20.11 20.72
CA ALA A 270 -19.70 -19.38 20.27
C ALA A 270 -19.48 -17.90 20.64
N LEU A 271 -19.55 -17.00 19.66
CA LEU A 271 -19.42 -15.54 19.84
C LEU A 271 -20.64 -14.98 20.59
N THR A 272 -21.05 -15.65 21.67
CA THR A 272 -22.11 -15.26 22.58
C THR A 272 -21.47 -14.56 23.76
N GLY A 273 -21.89 -13.31 24.04
CA GLY A 273 -21.50 -12.60 25.26
C GLY A 273 -20.51 -11.46 25.09
N TRP A 274 -20.44 -10.81 23.93
CA TRP A 274 -19.61 -9.62 23.77
C TRP A 274 -20.30 -8.44 24.44
N ASN A 275 -19.70 -7.95 25.52
CA ASN A 275 -20.18 -6.75 26.20
C ASN A 275 -20.10 -5.56 25.24
N ARG A 276 -21.17 -4.77 25.23
CA ARG A 276 -21.21 -3.48 24.54
C ARG A 276 -21.05 -2.37 25.58
N TYR A 277 -20.36 -1.31 25.18
CA TYR A 277 -20.09 -0.15 26.03
C TYR A 277 -20.58 1.14 25.36
N PRO A 278 -21.86 1.22 24.94
CA PRO A 278 -22.36 2.38 24.21
C PRO A 278 -22.23 3.65 25.06
N GLY A 279 -21.73 4.73 24.46
CA GLY A 279 -21.50 6.01 25.15
C GLY A 279 -20.19 6.10 25.93
N GLN A 280 -19.42 5.00 26.05
CA GLN A 280 -18.05 5.05 26.58
C GLN A 280 -17.08 5.44 25.45
N VAL A 281 -17.04 6.74 25.16
CA VAL A 281 -16.30 7.32 24.03
C VAL A 281 -14.79 7.32 24.21
N GLU A 282 -14.31 7.37 25.46
CA GLU A 282 -12.88 7.32 25.75
C GLU A 282 -12.31 5.97 25.29
N ASN A 283 -11.17 6.03 24.61
CA ASN A 283 -10.53 4.85 23.99
C ASN A 283 -11.45 4.10 23.01
N GLY A 284 -12.40 4.77 22.37
CA GLY A 284 -13.27 4.17 21.36
C GLY A 284 -12.49 3.52 20.22
N VAL A 285 -13.01 2.41 19.67
CA VAL A 285 -12.41 1.72 18.52
C VAL A 285 -13.23 2.05 17.29
N TRP A 286 -12.60 2.66 16.29
CA TRP A 286 -13.26 3.08 15.07
C TRP A 286 -12.99 2.11 13.91
N VAL A 287 -13.99 1.90 13.06
CA VAL A 287 -13.88 1.11 11.83
C VAL A 287 -14.29 1.98 10.66
N VAL A 288 -13.42 2.12 9.66
CA VAL A 288 -13.76 2.79 8.40
C VAL A 288 -14.52 1.79 7.53
N ALA A 289 -15.79 2.09 7.29
CA ALA A 289 -16.68 1.29 6.49
C ALA A 289 -16.53 1.64 5.00
N GLU A 290 -16.43 0.61 4.17
CA GLU A 290 -16.30 0.74 2.72
C GLU A 290 -17.53 0.21 2.01
N ARG A 291 -17.87 0.89 0.90
CA ARG A 291 -18.96 0.48 0.01
C ARG A 291 -18.43 -0.04 -1.32
N VAL A 292 -19.25 -0.87 -1.94
CA VAL A 292 -19.15 -1.31 -3.34
C VAL A 292 -20.53 -1.16 -3.94
N GLY A 293 -20.68 -0.18 -4.82
CA GLY A 293 -21.99 0.21 -5.33
C GLY A 293 -22.97 0.46 -4.16
N PRO A 294 -24.12 -0.24 -4.09
CA PRO A 294 -25.13 -0.04 -3.05
C PRO A 294 -24.89 -0.82 -1.75
N SER A 295 -23.79 -1.57 -1.61
CA SER A 295 -23.58 -2.52 -0.52
C SER A 295 -22.29 -2.25 0.26
N LEU A 296 -22.30 -2.53 1.57
CA LEU A 296 -21.10 -2.56 2.40
C LEU A 296 -20.21 -3.76 2.07
N ARG A 297 -18.89 -3.58 2.16
CA ARG A 297 -17.93 -4.67 1.97
C ARG A 297 -17.96 -5.64 3.14
N ARG A 298 -17.76 -6.94 2.82
CA ARG A 298 -17.61 -7.99 3.84
C ARG A 298 -16.50 -7.67 4.86
N ALA A 299 -15.37 -7.15 4.38
CA ALA A 299 -14.26 -6.73 5.24
C ALA A 299 -14.68 -5.71 6.31
N THR A 300 -15.66 -4.85 6.05
CA THR A 300 -16.19 -3.92 7.06
C THR A 300 -16.84 -4.67 8.23
N PHE A 301 -17.61 -5.73 7.95
CA PHE A 301 -18.25 -6.52 9.00
C PHE A 301 -17.23 -7.35 9.79
N GLU A 302 -16.21 -7.89 9.12
CA GLU A 302 -15.10 -8.60 9.76
C GLU A 302 -14.33 -7.68 10.71
N LEU A 303 -14.07 -6.44 10.29
CA LEU A 303 -13.44 -5.43 11.14
C LEU A 303 -14.32 -4.97 12.30
N LEU A 304 -15.63 -4.87 12.13
CA LEU A 304 -16.55 -4.61 13.26
C LEU A 304 -16.50 -5.74 14.29
N GLY A 305 -16.45 -6.99 13.83
CA GLY A 305 -16.19 -8.15 14.67
C GLY A 305 -14.88 -8.00 15.43
N LYS A 306 -13.78 -7.66 14.74
CA LYS A 306 -12.49 -7.48 15.42
C LYS A 306 -12.45 -6.27 16.37
N ALA A 307 -13.09 -5.16 16.01
CA ALA A 307 -13.22 -3.97 16.85
C ALA A 307 -13.93 -4.31 18.15
N ARG A 308 -15.01 -5.10 18.07
CA ARG A 308 -15.75 -5.59 19.23
C ARG A 308 -14.82 -6.39 20.18
N GLU A 309 -13.77 -7.03 19.66
CA GLU A 309 -12.90 -7.95 20.43
C GLU A 309 -11.93 -7.12 21.25
N LEU A 310 -11.41 -6.07 20.61
CA LEU A 310 -10.61 -5.04 21.23
C LEU A 310 -11.39 -4.35 22.37
N THR A 311 -12.71 -4.19 22.26
CA THR A 311 -13.52 -3.64 23.35
C THR A 311 -13.58 -4.50 24.62
N GLY A 312 -13.21 -5.79 24.54
CA GLY A 312 -12.97 -6.60 25.74
C GLY A 312 -11.84 -6.05 26.62
N HIS A 313 -10.88 -5.33 26.02
CA HIS A 313 -9.75 -4.71 26.68
C HIS A 313 -9.99 -3.23 26.95
N THR A 314 -10.43 -2.47 25.93
CA THR A 314 -10.60 -1.01 26.05
C THR A 314 -11.83 -0.61 26.85
N ARG A 315 -12.83 -1.50 26.94
CA ARG A 315 -14.16 -1.22 27.53
C ARG A 315 -14.75 0.08 26.96
N SER A 316 -14.81 0.16 25.64
CA SER A 316 -15.22 1.38 24.94
C SER A 316 -16.23 1.11 23.83
N GLU A 317 -16.81 2.18 23.29
CA GLU A 317 -17.73 2.09 22.17
C GLU A 317 -17.03 1.71 20.86
N VAL A 318 -17.75 1.02 19.98
CA VAL A 318 -17.33 0.81 18.59
C VAL A 318 -18.01 1.85 17.69
N GLY A 319 -17.21 2.71 17.07
CA GLY A 319 -17.65 3.64 16.05
C GLY A 319 -17.45 3.07 14.64
N ALA A 320 -18.42 3.22 13.75
CA ALA A 320 -18.26 2.98 12.33
C ALA A 320 -18.29 4.29 11.57
N ILE A 321 -17.32 4.53 10.68
CA ILE A 321 -17.26 5.74 9.84
C ILE A 321 -17.58 5.33 8.42
N LEU A 322 -18.69 5.85 7.89
CA LEU A 322 -19.06 5.60 6.50
C LEU A 322 -18.64 6.79 5.64
N VAL A 323 -17.65 6.58 4.78
CA VAL A 323 -17.16 7.59 3.84
C VAL A 323 -18.01 7.56 2.57
N GLY A 324 -18.58 8.71 2.20
CA GLY A 324 -19.45 8.87 1.05
C GLY A 324 -20.95 8.72 1.36
N SER A 325 -21.74 8.40 0.34
CA SER A 325 -23.22 8.46 0.36
C SER A 325 -23.88 7.29 1.11
N GLY A 326 -23.75 7.23 2.43
CA GLY A 326 -24.46 6.24 3.25
C GLY A 326 -25.97 6.43 3.32
N ASP A 327 -26.72 5.34 3.45
CA ASP A 327 -28.17 5.37 3.69
C ASP A 327 -28.58 4.71 5.03
N GLU A 328 -29.88 4.74 5.35
CA GLU A 328 -30.42 4.16 6.59
C GLU A 328 -30.21 2.63 6.67
N LYS A 329 -30.16 1.95 5.52
CA LYS A 329 -29.93 0.50 5.46
C LYS A 329 -28.48 0.19 5.84
N ASP A 330 -27.52 0.99 5.37
CA ASP A 330 -26.11 0.88 5.76
C ASP A 330 -25.94 1.08 7.27
N VAL A 331 -26.57 2.11 7.84
CA VAL A 331 -26.54 2.37 9.29
C VAL A 331 -27.10 1.19 10.09
N LYS A 332 -28.25 0.66 9.70
CA LYS A 332 -28.88 -0.51 10.33
C LYS A 332 -27.98 -1.74 10.25
N ALA A 333 -27.34 -1.97 9.09
CA ALA A 333 -26.41 -3.07 8.91
C ALA A 333 -25.19 -2.92 9.83
N LEU A 334 -24.50 -1.78 9.83
CA LEU A 334 -23.34 -1.55 10.70
C LEU A 334 -23.69 -1.74 12.19
N ALA A 335 -24.85 -1.25 12.62
CA ALA A 335 -25.33 -1.41 13.98
C ALA A 335 -25.60 -2.88 14.34
N ALA A 336 -26.21 -3.65 13.42
CA ALA A 336 -26.49 -5.07 13.61
C ALA A 336 -25.21 -5.91 13.72
N TYR A 337 -24.12 -5.49 13.07
CA TYR A 337 -22.82 -6.15 13.11
C TYR A 337 -21.87 -5.60 14.19
N GLY A 338 -22.38 -4.77 15.12
CA GLY A 338 -21.68 -4.46 16.36
C GLY A 338 -21.21 -3.01 16.52
N ALA A 339 -21.52 -2.10 15.59
CA ALA A 339 -21.28 -0.67 15.80
C ALA A 339 -22.25 -0.11 16.86
N ASP A 340 -21.72 0.61 17.86
CA ASP A 340 -22.52 1.38 18.83
C ASP A 340 -22.92 2.75 18.28
N LYS A 341 -22.09 3.30 17.39
CA LYS A 341 -22.28 4.60 16.77
C LYS A 341 -21.86 4.56 15.30
N VAL A 342 -22.63 5.21 14.43
CA VAL A 342 -22.27 5.37 13.02
C VAL A 342 -22.08 6.86 12.74
N LEU A 343 -20.92 7.22 12.21
CA LEU A 343 -20.55 8.55 11.75
C LEU A 343 -20.63 8.58 10.23
N LEU A 344 -21.42 9.48 9.67
CA LEU A 344 -21.58 9.64 8.22
C LEU A 344 -20.72 10.80 7.73
N MET A 345 -19.78 10.51 6.83
CA MET A 345 -19.02 11.50 6.07
C MET A 345 -19.60 11.60 4.66
N ASN A 346 -20.78 12.22 4.54
CA ASN A 346 -21.62 12.19 3.34
C ASN A 346 -21.73 13.53 2.62
N ASP A 347 -20.87 14.50 2.95
CA ASP A 347 -20.85 15.78 2.24
C ASP A 347 -20.42 15.55 0.77
N PRO A 348 -21.22 15.97 -0.24
CA PRO A 348 -20.89 15.75 -1.64
C PRO A 348 -19.55 16.37 -2.08
N SER A 349 -19.07 17.41 -1.38
CA SER A 349 -17.77 18.04 -1.66
C SER A 349 -16.57 17.14 -1.38
N LEU A 350 -16.75 16.07 -0.59
CA LEU A 350 -15.70 15.07 -0.35
C LEU A 350 -15.35 14.29 -1.64
N GLY A 351 -16.28 14.19 -2.59
CA GLY A 351 -16.05 13.51 -3.86
C GLY A 351 -15.72 12.02 -3.68
N HIS A 352 -14.62 11.57 -4.31
CA HIS A 352 -14.17 10.18 -4.23
C HIS A 352 -13.75 9.81 -2.77
N PRO A 353 -14.00 8.58 -2.29
CA PRO A 353 -13.62 8.16 -0.93
C PRO A 353 -12.12 8.28 -0.61
N THR A 354 -11.27 8.24 -1.64
CA THR A 354 -9.82 8.46 -1.52
C THR A 354 -9.39 9.85 -2.03
N SER A 355 -10.26 10.85 -2.02
CA SER A 355 -9.85 12.22 -2.33
C SER A 355 -8.98 12.82 -1.20
N ILE A 356 -8.30 13.93 -1.49
CA ILE A 356 -7.59 14.73 -0.47
C ILE A 356 -8.57 15.24 0.61
N ALA A 357 -9.79 15.61 0.20
CA ALA A 357 -10.81 16.11 1.12
C ALA A 357 -11.29 15.02 2.10
N SER A 358 -11.50 13.79 1.61
CA SER A 358 -11.87 12.63 2.43
C SER A 358 -10.77 12.30 3.45
N THR A 359 -9.51 12.24 3.03
CA THR A 359 -8.36 12.05 3.92
C THR A 359 -8.28 13.14 4.99
N SER A 360 -8.35 14.41 4.57
CA SER A 360 -8.25 15.56 5.47
C SER A 360 -9.33 15.54 6.54
N THR A 361 -10.58 15.28 6.13
CA THR A 361 -11.74 15.23 7.02
C THR A 361 -11.63 14.08 8.01
N LEU A 362 -11.23 12.90 7.54
CA LEU A 362 -11.06 11.73 8.40
C LEU A 362 -9.92 11.94 9.41
N ALA A 363 -8.78 12.44 8.97
CA ALA A 363 -7.66 12.77 9.85
C ALA A 363 -8.06 13.80 10.92
N GLN A 364 -8.78 14.86 10.54
CA GLN A 364 -9.27 15.86 11.51
C GLN A 364 -10.24 15.25 12.53
N ALA A 365 -11.14 14.35 12.09
CA ALA A 365 -12.06 13.66 12.99
C ALA A 365 -11.31 12.76 13.98
N ILE A 366 -10.29 12.03 13.52
CA ILE A 366 -9.44 11.17 14.35
C ILE A 366 -8.65 12.02 15.34
N ALA A 367 -7.99 13.10 14.90
CA ALA A 367 -7.25 14.00 15.79
C ALA A 367 -8.15 14.65 16.84
N SER A 368 -9.38 15.03 16.47
CA SER A 368 -10.33 15.68 17.38
C SER A 368 -10.92 14.72 18.41
N LYS A 369 -11.16 13.46 18.05
CA LYS A 369 -11.82 12.48 18.93
C LYS A 369 -10.85 11.53 19.62
N ASN A 370 -9.62 11.46 19.14
CA ASN A 370 -8.53 10.65 19.67
C ASN A 370 -8.97 9.21 20.03
N PRO A 371 -9.53 8.45 19.07
CA PRO A 371 -9.91 7.07 19.31
C PRO A 371 -8.67 6.23 19.68
N TYR A 372 -8.88 5.13 20.39
CA TYR A 372 -7.80 4.20 20.74
C TYR A 372 -7.16 3.56 19.50
N ALA A 373 -8.00 3.18 18.53
CA ALA A 373 -7.57 2.59 17.27
C ALA A 373 -8.58 2.92 16.17
N VAL A 374 -8.07 2.98 14.93
CA VAL A 374 -8.89 3.10 13.72
C VAL A 374 -8.53 1.97 12.78
N LEU A 375 -9.51 1.15 12.44
CA LEU A 375 -9.33 -0.03 11.59
C LEU A 375 -9.80 0.27 10.17
N PHE A 376 -8.95 -0.04 9.20
CA PHE A 376 -9.23 0.12 7.77
C PHE A 376 -9.27 -1.24 7.08
N PRO A 377 -10.18 -1.46 6.12
CA PRO A 377 -10.15 -2.65 5.28
C PRO A 377 -8.83 -2.76 4.50
N SER A 378 -8.28 -3.96 4.34
CA SER A 378 -7.07 -4.18 3.51
C SER A 378 -7.42 -4.28 2.02
N THR A 379 -8.21 -3.32 1.52
CA THR A 379 -8.62 -3.19 0.11
C THR A 379 -7.74 -2.17 -0.60
N ALA A 380 -7.93 -2.01 -1.92
CA ALA A 380 -7.26 -0.95 -2.67
C ALA A 380 -7.50 0.45 -2.08
N ASN A 381 -8.74 0.74 -1.65
CA ASN A 381 -9.10 2.04 -1.07
C ASN A 381 -8.64 2.19 0.37
N GLY A 382 -8.75 1.13 1.17
CA GLY A 382 -8.39 1.19 2.57
C GLY A 382 -6.88 1.33 2.78
N ARG A 383 -6.04 0.67 1.96
CA ARG A 383 -4.58 0.87 2.00
C ARG A 383 -4.19 2.29 1.62
N ASP A 384 -4.79 2.83 0.57
CA ASP A 384 -4.62 4.23 0.15
C ASP A 384 -5.00 5.21 1.28
N LEU A 385 -6.26 5.14 1.73
CA LEU A 385 -6.79 6.09 2.71
C LEU A 385 -6.09 5.98 4.07
N ALA A 386 -5.82 4.76 4.56
CA ALA A 386 -5.13 4.55 5.83
C ALA A 386 -3.73 5.17 5.83
N SER A 387 -2.96 4.92 4.77
CA SER A 387 -1.61 5.46 4.60
C SER A 387 -1.58 6.98 4.61
N ARG A 388 -2.48 7.63 3.90
CA ARG A 388 -2.53 9.09 3.85
C ARG A 388 -3.03 9.70 5.16
N VAL A 389 -3.99 9.05 5.82
CA VAL A 389 -4.42 9.48 7.16
C VAL A 389 -3.27 9.35 8.16
N ALA A 390 -2.53 8.23 8.14
CA ALA A 390 -1.38 8.01 9.00
C ALA A 390 -0.27 9.05 8.76
N ALA A 391 0.11 9.29 7.50
CA ALA A 391 1.09 10.31 7.13
C ALA A 391 0.69 11.71 7.63
N ARG A 392 -0.58 12.10 7.41
CA ARG A 392 -1.09 13.40 7.87
C ARG A 392 -1.09 13.55 9.39
N LEU A 393 -1.36 12.47 10.11
CA LEU A 393 -1.34 12.45 11.57
C LEU A 393 0.06 12.21 12.16
N SER A 394 1.05 11.90 11.31
CA SER A 394 2.39 11.45 11.72
C SER A 394 2.36 10.23 12.66
N LEU A 395 1.48 9.27 12.34
CA LEU A 395 1.22 8.04 13.10
C LEU A 395 1.72 6.77 12.42
#